data_AF-A0AAV9WTV6-F1
#
_entry.id   AF-A0AAV9WTV6-F1
#
_cell.length_a   1.000
_cell.length_b   1.000
_cell.length_c   1.000
_cell.angle_alpha   90.00
_cell.angle_beta   90.00
_cell.angle_gamma   90.00
#
_symmetry.space_group_name_H-M   'P 1'
#
loop_
_entity.id
_entity.type
_entity.pdbx_description
1 polymer ?
#
loop_
_entity_poly.entity_id
_entity_poly.type
_entity_poly.pdbx_seq_one_letter_code
_entity_poly.pdbx_strand_id
1 'polypeptide(L)'
;MASQDYRQIPAGEEFEDLDLDLEFSPVDNNANEKDCFLRRRRPSFDYTALARSPWLRYGLGFVVLILMSTAFVLGVGLGTLHRRLRDLKSGFFTVQNDPYSPSYRPLLQYGQTIVNFEVEVVDYEVAKRECQRIAPSWRREFYISCNIGARDAIAIRSSVLTCARYAVQAEVGFVLPKLKDKSLNNSLSYIFDEDRFITNIREICPEFPVIRNISDIKNISKGKTISAPGSGKDIQLDTFKKEADRYMNMTATADAPSILRLNLAPYKSNHSSDIGVFSAAFGSLLNPHEDVQILASKILYQLESKLLLDMNLSSSLLQNGTFAAVHLDELLKGYEENTKIYLDTLKELTKQGTNYEYLYVSSTNSSSIDKLRVEASTMNITVLTKWDLLQDVADIEYMEKNLTGEHRKLVDYLVILKSGWFMGSGKSNFSIEMAVNRHKIGRYTKDMTWPRDEWSYVLGDVDESIVAGVWA
;
A
#
# COMPACT_ATOMS: atom_id res chain seq x y z
N MET A 1 -19.94 42.70 -24.26
CA MET A 1 -19.70 43.05 -22.84
C MET A 1 -20.02 41.80 -22.03
N ALA A 2 -19.13 41.06 -21.39
CA ALA A 2 -17.69 41.17 -21.17
C ALA A 2 -17.08 39.77 -21.37
N SER A 3 -15.89 39.73 -21.98
CA SER A 3 -15.04 38.56 -22.18
C SER A 3 -14.21 38.33 -20.91
N GLN A 4 -14.17 37.10 -20.38
CA GLN A 4 -13.18 36.71 -19.37
C GLN A 4 -12.12 35.83 -20.03
N ASP A 5 -10.97 36.46 -20.29
CA ASP A 5 -9.71 35.86 -20.67
C ASP A 5 -9.19 34.92 -19.58
N TYR A 6 -8.96 33.65 -19.94
CA TYR A 6 -8.09 32.78 -19.16
C TYR A 6 -6.64 33.21 -19.38
N ARG A 7 -6.05 33.87 -18.38
CA ARG A 7 -4.60 34.14 -18.35
C ARG A 7 -3.84 32.82 -18.28
N GLN A 8 -3.02 32.59 -19.29
CA GLN A 8 -1.92 31.63 -19.25
C GLN A 8 -1.02 31.95 -18.05
N ILE A 9 -0.73 30.94 -17.23
CA ILE A 9 0.26 31.00 -16.15
C ILE A 9 1.64 30.75 -16.79
N PRO A 10 2.66 31.58 -16.55
CA PRO A 10 3.99 31.39 -17.11
C PRO A 10 4.65 30.16 -16.50
N ALA A 11 5.37 29.41 -17.35
CA ALA A 11 6.33 28.41 -16.91
C ALA A 11 7.38 29.08 -16.01
N GLY A 12 7.36 28.74 -14.73
CA GLY A 12 8.31 29.22 -13.74
C GLY A 12 9.70 28.64 -14.02
N GLU A 13 10.66 29.54 -13.93
CA GLU A 13 12.05 29.44 -14.33
C GLU A 13 12.85 28.37 -13.57
N GLU A 14 13.81 27.80 -14.29
CA GLU A 14 14.94 27.02 -13.79
C GLU A 14 15.62 27.78 -12.64
N PHE A 15 15.85 27.10 -11.51
CA PHE A 15 16.77 27.58 -10.49
C PHE A 15 17.85 26.56 -10.23
N GLU A 16 19.05 27.15 -10.17
CA GLU A 16 20.38 26.58 -10.24
C GLU A 16 20.72 25.58 -9.14
N ASP A 17 21.67 24.72 -9.52
CA ASP A 17 22.35 23.72 -8.73
C ASP A 17 22.83 24.25 -7.36
N LEU A 18 22.43 23.55 -6.31
CA LEU A 18 23.10 23.61 -5.01
C LEU A 18 24.15 22.50 -4.99
N ASP A 19 25.36 22.86 -5.42
CA ASP A 19 26.59 22.08 -5.24
C ASP A 19 26.78 21.73 -3.76
N LEU A 20 26.66 20.44 -3.45
CA LEU A 20 27.17 19.85 -2.22
C LEU A 20 28.44 19.10 -2.57
N ASP A 21 29.57 19.78 -2.41
CA ASP A 21 30.93 19.23 -2.44
C ASP A 21 31.07 18.11 -1.38
N LEU A 22 30.85 16.87 -1.81
CA LEU A 22 31.29 15.68 -1.10
C LEU A 22 32.71 15.36 -1.58
N GLU A 23 33.71 15.93 -0.89
CA GLU A 23 35.10 15.53 -1.01
C GLU A 23 35.26 14.05 -0.62
N PHE A 24 35.33 13.18 -1.63
CA PHE A 24 35.80 11.82 -1.48
C PHE A 24 37.32 11.81 -1.30
N SER A 25 37.78 11.59 -0.07
CA SER A 25 39.20 11.27 0.17
C SER A 25 39.49 9.83 -0.26
N PRO A 26 40.54 9.58 -1.07
CA PRO A 26 40.86 8.26 -1.57
C PRO A 26 41.55 7.38 -0.51
N VAL A 27 41.21 6.10 -0.57
CA VAL A 27 41.87 4.99 0.12
C VAL A 27 43.26 4.80 -0.50
N ASP A 28 44.31 4.90 0.31
CA ASP A 28 45.66 4.53 -0.11
C ASP A 28 46.17 3.32 0.68
N ASN A 29 46.74 2.37 -0.06
CA ASN A 29 47.28 1.10 0.41
C ASN A 29 48.81 1.20 0.54
N ASN A 30 49.35 0.50 1.53
CA ASN A 30 50.77 0.23 1.81
C ASN A 30 51.58 1.35 2.48
N ALA A 31 52.11 1.08 3.68
CA ALA A 31 53.53 0.74 3.86
C ALA A 31 53.93 0.70 5.35
N ASN A 32 55.00 -0.06 5.58
CA ASN A 32 55.61 -0.43 6.85
C ASN A 32 56.38 0.70 7.57
N GLU A 33 56.74 0.35 8.82
CA GLU A 33 57.96 0.70 9.57
C GLU A 33 58.04 1.96 10.47
N LYS A 34 58.11 1.64 11.77
CA LYS A 34 59.13 2.02 12.80
C LYS A 34 59.19 3.44 13.39
N ASP A 35 59.03 3.42 14.72
CA ASP A 35 59.82 4.10 15.76
C ASP A 35 59.94 5.64 15.77
N CYS A 36 59.39 6.30 16.79
CA CYS A 36 60.10 6.71 18.01
C CYS A 36 59.35 7.77 18.86
N PHE A 37 59.19 7.46 20.16
CA PHE A 37 59.38 8.34 21.34
C PHE A 37 58.58 9.65 21.55
N LEU A 38 57.68 9.67 22.56
CA LEU A 38 57.99 10.19 23.93
C LEU A 38 56.80 10.19 24.92
N ARG A 39 57.05 9.53 26.05
CA ARG A 39 56.55 9.69 27.44
C ARG A 39 55.54 10.81 27.76
N ARG A 40 54.46 10.42 28.47
CA ARG A 40 54.05 11.03 29.76
C ARG A 40 53.29 10.01 30.66
N ARG A 41 53.76 9.87 31.91
CA ARG A 41 53.21 9.03 32.99
C ARG A 41 52.02 9.70 33.69
N ARG A 42 50.98 8.92 34.04
CA ARG A 42 50.16 9.03 35.26
C ARG A 42 49.55 7.65 35.61
N PRO A 43 49.17 7.39 36.87
CA PRO A 43 49.26 6.07 37.49
C PRO A 43 47.99 5.22 37.30
N SER A 44 48.17 3.94 36.97
CA SER A 44 47.11 2.94 36.98
C SER A 44 47.12 2.17 38.30
N PHE A 45 45.95 2.02 38.89
CA PHE A 45 45.66 1.10 39.99
C PHE A 45 46.10 -0.33 39.63
N ASP A 46 46.79 -0.98 40.56
CA ASP A 46 47.31 -2.33 40.43
C ASP A 46 46.21 -3.37 40.74
N TYR A 47 45.74 -4.07 39.72
CA TYR A 47 44.87 -5.25 39.84
C TYR A 47 45.61 -6.56 39.54
N THR A 48 46.95 -6.57 39.56
CA THR A 48 47.74 -7.74 39.15
C THR A 48 48.02 -8.74 40.28
N ALA A 49 47.02 -9.05 41.10
CA ALA A 49 47.10 -10.16 42.06
C ALA A 49 46.21 -11.37 41.72
N LEU A 50 45.38 -11.33 40.67
CA LEU A 50 44.38 -12.40 40.40
C LEU A 50 44.53 -13.15 39.06
N ALA A 51 45.56 -12.85 38.25
CA ALA A 51 45.62 -13.33 36.86
C ALA A 51 46.80 -14.29 36.54
N ARG A 52 47.23 -15.14 37.47
CA ARG A 52 48.27 -16.16 37.22
C ARG A 52 47.87 -17.61 37.49
N SER A 53 46.57 -17.89 37.61
CA SER A 53 46.08 -19.26 37.61
C SER A 53 45.50 -19.61 36.23
N PRO A 54 46.12 -20.54 35.47
CA PRO A 54 45.55 -21.06 34.23
C PRO A 54 44.12 -21.58 34.43
N TRP A 55 43.84 -22.15 35.61
CA TRP A 55 42.53 -22.66 35.99
C TRP A 55 41.44 -21.58 36.10
N LEU A 56 41.80 -20.35 36.49
CA LEU A 56 40.84 -19.24 36.58
C LEU A 56 40.43 -18.70 35.21
N ARG A 57 41.31 -18.74 34.20
CA ARG A 57 40.98 -18.32 32.82
C ARG A 57 40.08 -19.35 32.11
N TYR A 58 40.34 -20.64 32.31
CA TYR A 58 39.44 -21.69 31.82
C TYR A 58 38.09 -21.67 32.57
N GLY A 59 38.11 -21.44 33.88
CA GLY A 59 36.90 -21.31 34.70
C GLY A 59 36.02 -20.14 34.27
N LEU A 60 36.59 -18.93 34.10
CA LEU A 60 35.80 -17.76 33.70
C LEU A 60 35.26 -17.89 32.26
N GLY A 61 36.07 -18.41 31.33
CA GLY A 61 35.63 -18.63 29.95
C GLY A 61 34.49 -19.65 29.86
N PHE A 62 34.56 -20.71 30.67
CA PHE A 62 33.50 -21.72 30.73
C PHE A 62 32.22 -21.18 31.36
N VAL A 63 32.32 -20.34 32.39
CA VAL A 63 31.16 -19.67 33.00
C VAL A 63 30.49 -18.70 32.02
N VAL A 64 31.25 -17.93 31.24
CA VAL A 64 30.68 -17.03 30.21
C VAL A 64 30.00 -17.81 29.08
N LEU A 65 30.56 -18.96 28.65
CA LEU A 65 29.94 -19.84 27.67
C LEU A 65 28.65 -20.49 28.20
N ILE A 66 28.61 -20.87 29.48
CA ILE A 66 27.39 -21.36 30.12
C ILE A 66 26.35 -20.25 30.23
N LEU A 67 26.73 -19.03 30.59
CA LEU A 67 25.81 -17.89 30.69
C LEU A 67 25.25 -17.48 29.32
N MET A 68 26.07 -17.49 28.26
CA MET A 68 25.63 -17.21 26.89
C MET A 68 24.72 -18.31 26.34
N SER A 69 25.03 -19.59 26.59
CA SER A 69 24.18 -20.70 26.16
C SER A 69 22.87 -20.77 26.94
N THR A 70 22.88 -20.49 28.24
CA THR A 70 21.65 -20.39 29.04
C THR A 70 20.81 -19.18 28.64
N ALA A 71 21.40 -18.01 28.35
CA ALA A 71 20.67 -16.86 27.82
C ALA A 71 20.07 -17.13 26.43
N PHE A 72 20.77 -17.85 25.55
CA PHE A 72 20.26 -18.25 24.23
C PHE A 72 19.11 -19.28 24.34
N VAL A 73 19.27 -20.30 25.20
CA VAL A 73 18.22 -21.30 25.45
C VAL A 73 17.00 -20.67 26.13
N LEU A 74 17.21 -19.72 27.05
CA LEU A 74 16.13 -18.96 27.68
C LEU A 74 15.47 -17.97 26.70
N GLY A 75 16.23 -17.33 25.80
CA GLY A 75 15.69 -16.42 24.79
C GLY A 75 14.86 -17.15 23.72
N VAL A 76 15.36 -18.27 23.19
CA VAL A 76 14.61 -19.13 22.27
C VAL A 76 13.44 -19.80 23.00
N GLY A 77 13.64 -20.18 24.26
CA GLY A 77 12.60 -20.71 25.15
C GLY A 77 11.49 -19.70 25.43
N LEU A 78 11.80 -18.43 25.67
CA LEU A 78 10.83 -17.36 25.91
C LEU A 78 10.09 -16.95 24.63
N GLY A 79 10.77 -16.93 23.48
CA GLY A 79 10.11 -16.69 22.19
C GLY A 79 9.15 -17.83 21.80
N THR A 80 9.54 -19.07 22.04
CA THR A 80 8.66 -20.24 21.85
C THR A 80 7.58 -20.35 22.93
N LEU A 81 7.85 -19.91 24.16
CA LEU A 81 6.86 -19.82 25.24
C LEU A 81 5.86 -18.68 24.99
N HIS A 82 6.25 -17.54 24.42
CA HIS A 82 5.31 -16.49 24.02
C HIS A 82 4.39 -16.97 22.90
N ARG A 83 4.92 -17.74 21.94
CA ARG A 83 4.13 -18.43 20.90
C ARG A 83 3.20 -19.49 21.50
N ARG A 84 3.69 -20.33 22.41
CA ARG A 84 2.88 -21.35 23.10
C ARG A 84 1.89 -20.76 24.11
N LEU A 85 2.18 -19.61 24.72
CA LEU A 85 1.25 -18.88 25.60
C LEU A 85 0.17 -18.18 24.78
N ARG A 86 0.48 -17.74 23.56
CA ARG A 86 -0.52 -17.34 22.57
C ARG A 86 -1.43 -18.53 22.20
N ASP A 87 -0.84 -19.69 21.91
CA ASP A 87 -1.57 -20.94 21.63
C ASP A 87 -2.37 -21.46 22.84
N LEU A 88 -1.88 -21.24 24.07
CA LEU A 88 -2.57 -21.58 25.32
C LEU A 88 -3.68 -20.58 25.63
N LYS A 89 -3.53 -19.29 25.30
CA LYS A 89 -4.60 -18.28 25.48
C LYS A 89 -5.76 -18.52 24.51
N SER A 90 -5.50 -19.08 23.32
CA SER A 90 -6.54 -19.67 22.46
C SER A 90 -7.10 -21.01 22.99
N GLY A 91 -6.36 -21.72 23.85
CA GLY A 91 -6.80 -22.99 24.45
C GLY A 91 -7.62 -22.86 25.74
N PHE A 92 -7.55 -21.73 26.45
CA PHE A 92 -8.28 -21.52 27.72
C PHE A 92 -9.67 -20.91 27.56
N PHE A 93 -10.04 -20.48 26.36
CA PHE A 93 -11.44 -20.34 25.98
C PHE A 93 -11.87 -21.62 25.28
N THR A 94 -12.31 -22.61 26.06
CA THR A 94 -13.27 -23.59 25.55
C THR A 94 -14.58 -22.84 25.26
N VAL A 95 -14.59 -22.08 24.17
CA VAL A 95 -15.79 -21.97 23.34
C VAL A 95 -16.04 -23.40 22.90
N GLN A 96 -17.23 -23.88 23.24
CA GLN A 96 -17.74 -25.17 22.83
C GLN A 96 -17.59 -25.23 21.30
N ASN A 97 -16.56 -25.93 20.83
CA ASN A 97 -16.31 -26.18 19.42
C ASN A 97 -17.51 -26.97 18.91
N ASP A 98 -18.47 -26.27 18.32
CA ASP A 98 -19.40 -26.88 17.40
C ASP A 98 -18.69 -26.93 16.03
N PRO A 99 -18.25 -28.10 15.55
CA PRO A 99 -17.59 -28.23 14.25
C PRO A 99 -18.56 -27.97 13.07
N TYR A 100 -19.81 -27.59 13.37
CA TYR A 100 -20.86 -27.22 12.43
C TYR A 100 -21.34 -25.77 12.59
N SER A 101 -20.51 -24.84 13.09
CA SER A 101 -20.86 -23.42 12.99
C SER A 101 -20.67 -22.94 11.53
N PRO A 102 -21.71 -22.46 10.84
CA PRO A 102 -21.63 -22.09 9.43
C PRO A 102 -20.60 -20.96 9.26
N SER A 103 -19.55 -21.22 8.46
CA SER A 103 -18.55 -20.27 7.95
C SER A 103 -18.49 -18.94 8.72
N TYR A 104 -17.76 -18.89 9.83
CA TYR A 104 -17.52 -17.65 10.56
C TYR A 104 -17.11 -16.54 9.58
N ARG A 105 -17.77 -15.39 9.68
CA ARG A 105 -17.37 -14.15 9.01
C ARG A 105 -17.12 -13.07 10.06
N PRO A 106 -16.12 -12.21 9.87
CA PRO A 106 -15.93 -11.04 10.71
C PRO A 106 -17.19 -10.18 10.74
N LEU A 107 -17.66 -9.83 11.93
CA LEU A 107 -18.80 -8.92 12.12
C LEU A 107 -18.38 -7.78 13.04
N LEU A 108 -18.81 -6.57 12.72
CA LEU A 108 -18.65 -5.41 13.60
C LEU A 108 -19.49 -5.56 14.87
N GLN A 109 -19.01 -4.94 15.95
CA GLN A 109 -19.77 -4.92 17.20
C GLN A 109 -20.99 -4.00 17.09
N TYR A 110 -21.97 -4.18 17.98
CA TYR A 110 -23.17 -3.34 17.99
C TYR A 110 -22.82 -1.85 18.08
N GLY A 111 -23.40 -1.05 17.18
CA GLY A 111 -23.15 0.40 17.10
C GLY A 111 -21.92 0.79 16.27
N GLN A 112 -21.09 -0.16 15.83
CA GLN A 112 -20.02 0.08 14.87
C GLN A 112 -20.54 -0.06 13.44
N THR A 113 -19.99 0.76 12.54
CA THR A 113 -20.23 0.69 11.10
C THR A 113 -18.91 0.52 10.37
N ILE A 114 -18.96 0.08 9.11
CA ILE A 114 -17.74 0.05 8.29
C ILE A 114 -17.23 1.50 8.21
N VAL A 115 -15.95 1.68 8.52
CA VAL A 115 -15.27 2.98 8.44
C VAL A 115 -15.36 3.48 6.99
N ASN A 116 -15.60 4.78 6.82
CA ASN A 116 -15.60 5.36 5.49
C ASN A 116 -14.17 5.43 4.94
N PHE A 117 -13.79 4.48 4.09
CA PHE A 117 -12.48 4.47 3.41
C PHE A 117 -12.49 5.22 2.08
N GLU A 118 -13.64 5.75 1.67
CA GLU A 118 -13.73 6.57 0.47
C GLU A 118 -13.12 7.95 0.73
N VAL A 119 -12.51 8.50 -0.30
CA VAL A 119 -12.02 9.88 -0.29
C VAL A 119 -13.22 10.76 -0.67
N GLU A 120 -13.88 11.43 0.29
CA GLU A 120 -15.09 12.25 0.01
C GLU A 120 -14.78 13.41 -0.95
N VAL A 121 -13.50 13.73 -1.11
CA VAL A 121 -13.06 14.77 -2.03
C VAL A 121 -12.96 14.30 -3.48
N VAL A 122 -13.47 13.10 -3.79
CA VAL A 122 -13.77 12.70 -5.17
C VAL A 122 -15.04 13.42 -5.61
N ASP A 123 -14.90 14.42 -6.48
CA ASP A 123 -16.02 15.10 -7.12
C ASP A 123 -16.65 14.17 -8.19
N TYR A 124 -17.51 13.25 -7.72
CA TYR A 124 -18.31 12.41 -8.60
C TYR A 124 -19.19 13.22 -9.56
N GLU A 125 -19.54 14.47 -9.23
CA GLU A 125 -20.34 15.33 -10.10
C GLU A 125 -19.59 15.77 -11.35
N VAL A 126 -18.26 15.95 -11.30
CA VAL A 126 -17.50 16.20 -12.52
C VAL A 126 -17.35 14.92 -13.35
N ALA A 127 -17.04 13.79 -12.71
CA ALA A 127 -16.97 12.50 -13.43
C ALA A 127 -18.30 12.17 -14.13
N LYS A 128 -19.42 12.46 -13.47
CA LYS A 128 -20.78 12.32 -14.00
C LYS A 128 -21.06 13.26 -15.17
N ARG A 129 -20.70 14.55 -15.06
CA ARG A 129 -20.82 15.52 -16.17
C ARG A 129 -20.04 15.07 -17.40
N GLU A 130 -18.83 14.56 -17.20
CA GLU A 130 -18.00 14.09 -18.30
C GLU A 130 -18.56 12.82 -18.95
N CYS A 131 -19.05 11.87 -18.16
CA CYS A 131 -19.77 10.71 -18.69
C CYS A 131 -21.01 11.14 -19.50
N GLN A 132 -21.81 12.08 -18.99
CA GLN A 132 -22.99 12.60 -19.70
C GLN A 132 -22.62 13.23 -21.05
N ARG A 133 -21.46 13.89 -21.14
CA ARG A 133 -20.94 14.49 -22.37
C ARG A 133 -20.65 13.43 -23.44
N ILE A 134 -20.11 12.27 -23.06
CA ILE A 134 -19.77 11.18 -24.00
C ILE A 134 -20.91 10.16 -24.18
N ALA A 135 -22.01 10.29 -23.40
CA ALA A 135 -23.13 9.34 -23.41
C ALA A 135 -23.71 9.02 -24.81
N PRO A 136 -23.86 9.99 -25.73
CA PRO A 136 -24.38 9.69 -27.07
C PRO A 136 -23.45 8.84 -27.94
N SER A 137 -22.16 8.72 -27.56
CA SER A 137 -21.14 8.04 -28.35
C SER A 137 -20.92 6.57 -27.97
N TRP A 138 -21.57 6.06 -26.92
CA TRP A 138 -21.38 4.69 -26.46
C TRP A 138 -21.80 3.67 -27.52
N ARG A 139 -20.84 2.83 -27.93
CA ARG A 139 -21.07 1.70 -28.83
C ARG A 139 -21.41 0.44 -28.03
N ARG A 140 -22.61 -0.09 -28.23
CA ARG A 140 -23.14 -1.22 -27.45
C ARG A 140 -22.75 -2.59 -28.01
N GLU A 141 -22.10 -2.59 -29.16
CA GLU A 141 -21.70 -3.78 -29.91
C GLU A 141 -20.21 -4.12 -29.71
N PHE A 142 -19.47 -3.27 -29.00
CA PHE A 142 -18.05 -3.47 -28.75
C PHE A 142 -17.75 -3.40 -27.26
N TYR A 143 -16.83 -4.26 -26.84
CA TYR A 143 -16.45 -4.38 -25.44
C TYR A 143 -14.94 -4.50 -25.29
N ILE A 144 -14.41 -3.91 -24.23
CA ILE A 144 -13.04 -4.13 -23.79
C ILE A 144 -13.03 -5.07 -22.59
N SER A 145 -12.10 -6.03 -22.62
CA SER A 145 -11.81 -6.92 -21.49
C SER A 145 -10.30 -7.00 -21.30
N CYS A 146 -9.83 -7.04 -20.05
CA CYS A 146 -8.40 -7.13 -19.78
C CYS A 146 -7.99 -8.46 -19.16
N ASN A 147 -6.82 -8.91 -19.58
CA ASN A 147 -6.08 -10.00 -18.99
C ASN A 147 -5.07 -9.41 -17.99
N ILE A 148 -5.39 -9.49 -16.70
CA ILE A 148 -4.54 -8.93 -15.64
C ILE A 148 -3.46 -9.95 -15.25
N GLY A 149 -2.19 -9.58 -15.48
CA GLY A 149 -1.02 -10.39 -15.12
C GLY A 149 -0.44 -10.09 -13.73
N ALA A 150 -1.01 -9.12 -13.02
CA ALA A 150 -0.61 -8.76 -11.67
C ALA A 150 -0.92 -9.88 -10.67
N ARG A 151 -0.07 -9.99 -9.63
CA ARG A 151 -0.24 -10.96 -8.53
C ARG A 151 -0.52 -10.29 -7.20
N ASP A 152 0.01 -9.09 -6.99
CA ASP A 152 -0.29 -8.29 -5.79
C ASP A 152 -1.63 -7.57 -5.94
N ALA A 153 -2.41 -7.50 -4.85
CA ALA A 153 -3.75 -6.92 -4.88
C ALA A 153 -3.75 -5.45 -5.32
N ILE A 154 -2.75 -4.69 -4.89
CA ILE A 154 -2.56 -3.28 -5.24
C ILE A 154 -2.40 -3.12 -6.76
N ALA A 155 -1.55 -3.94 -7.39
CA ALA A 155 -1.37 -3.93 -8.85
C ALA A 155 -2.60 -4.41 -9.60
N ILE A 156 -3.30 -5.41 -9.06
CA ILE A 156 -4.56 -5.89 -9.62
C ILE A 156 -5.56 -4.73 -9.63
N ARG A 157 -5.72 -4.02 -8.51
CA ARG A 157 -6.60 -2.86 -8.38
C ARG A 157 -6.28 -1.81 -9.43
N SER A 158 -5.03 -1.34 -9.49
CA SER A 158 -4.58 -0.38 -10.50
C SER A 158 -4.89 -0.87 -11.92
N SER A 159 -4.56 -2.14 -12.24
CA SER A 159 -4.81 -2.72 -13.58
C SER A 159 -6.30 -2.78 -13.96
N VAL A 160 -7.19 -3.08 -13.01
CA VAL A 160 -8.65 -3.10 -13.25
C VAL A 160 -9.13 -1.69 -13.57
N LEU A 161 -8.71 -0.70 -12.78
CA LEU A 161 -9.10 0.70 -12.96
C LEU A 161 -8.58 1.26 -14.29
N THR A 162 -7.32 0.98 -14.64
CA THR A 162 -6.76 1.33 -15.94
C THR A 162 -7.55 0.67 -17.09
N CYS A 163 -7.97 -0.58 -16.94
CA CYS A 163 -8.77 -1.26 -17.97
C CYS A 163 -10.13 -0.60 -18.17
N ALA A 164 -10.83 -0.30 -17.08
CA ALA A 164 -12.12 0.39 -17.12
C ALA A 164 -11.96 1.77 -17.79
N ARG A 165 -10.87 2.47 -17.50
CA ARG A 165 -10.52 3.75 -18.13
C ARG A 165 -10.32 3.64 -19.64
N TYR A 166 -9.63 2.61 -20.14
CA TYR A 166 -9.53 2.37 -21.59
C TYR A 166 -10.89 2.14 -22.25
N ALA A 167 -11.80 1.43 -21.57
CA ALA A 167 -13.16 1.22 -22.07
C ALA A 167 -13.95 2.53 -22.17
N VAL A 168 -13.82 3.41 -21.17
CA VAL A 168 -14.47 4.72 -21.19
C VAL A 168 -13.88 5.62 -22.28
N GLN A 169 -12.54 5.69 -22.39
CA GLN A 169 -11.88 6.49 -23.42
C GLN A 169 -12.29 6.07 -24.84
N ALA A 170 -12.45 4.76 -25.06
CA ALA A 170 -12.88 4.22 -26.34
C ALA A 170 -14.40 4.30 -26.56
N GLU A 171 -15.18 4.73 -25.56
CA GLU A 171 -16.65 4.86 -25.60
C GLU A 171 -17.33 3.51 -25.94
N VAL A 172 -16.88 2.44 -25.26
CA VAL A 172 -17.34 1.06 -25.47
C VAL A 172 -17.70 0.37 -24.15
N GLY A 173 -18.36 -0.78 -24.20
CA GLY A 173 -18.65 -1.56 -23.00
C GLY A 173 -17.39 -2.10 -22.31
N PHE A 174 -17.46 -2.34 -21.01
CA PHE A 174 -16.42 -2.94 -20.20
C PHE A 174 -16.85 -4.30 -19.68
N VAL A 175 -16.01 -5.32 -19.86
CA VAL A 175 -16.19 -6.63 -19.25
C VAL A 175 -15.21 -6.78 -18.11
N LEU A 176 -15.72 -7.12 -16.93
CA LEU A 176 -14.89 -7.33 -15.75
C LEU A 176 -13.78 -8.34 -16.05
N PRO A 177 -12.52 -8.02 -15.67
CA PRO A 177 -11.40 -8.88 -15.95
C PRO A 177 -11.43 -10.11 -15.05
N LYS A 178 -10.92 -11.22 -15.57
CA LYS A 178 -10.64 -12.42 -14.76
C LYS A 178 -9.20 -12.40 -14.28
N LEU A 179 -9.00 -12.81 -13.03
CA LEU A 179 -7.66 -12.93 -12.46
C LEU A 179 -6.97 -14.16 -13.07
N LYS A 180 -5.70 -14.00 -13.50
CA LYS A 180 -4.93 -15.08 -14.16
C LYS A 180 -4.47 -16.17 -13.19
N ASP A 181 -4.35 -15.86 -11.90
CA ASP A 181 -3.86 -16.83 -10.91
C ASP A 181 -4.99 -17.77 -10.48
N LYS A 182 -4.93 -19.04 -10.90
CA LYS A 182 -5.92 -20.08 -10.57
C LYS A 182 -5.90 -20.50 -9.09
N SER A 183 -4.86 -20.14 -8.33
CA SER A 183 -4.81 -20.39 -6.89
C SER A 183 -5.72 -19.43 -6.11
N LEU A 184 -5.99 -18.27 -6.70
CA LEU A 184 -7.04 -17.35 -6.29
C LEU A 184 -8.29 -17.72 -7.11
N ASN A 185 -9.47 -17.62 -6.52
CA ASN A 185 -10.69 -17.70 -7.31
C ASN A 185 -10.55 -16.66 -8.45
N ASN A 186 -10.77 -17.08 -9.71
CA ASN A 186 -10.50 -16.23 -10.88
C ASN A 186 -11.47 -15.03 -11.01
N SER A 187 -12.43 -14.94 -10.09
CA SER A 187 -13.35 -13.83 -9.91
C SER A 187 -12.68 -12.62 -9.26
N LEU A 188 -12.97 -11.43 -9.79
CA LEU A 188 -12.57 -10.17 -9.17
C LEU A 188 -13.16 -10.03 -7.76
N SER A 189 -14.39 -10.53 -7.58
CA SER A 189 -15.11 -10.58 -6.30
C SER A 189 -14.38 -11.30 -5.16
N TYR A 190 -13.31 -12.04 -5.47
CA TYR A 190 -12.51 -12.70 -4.45
C TYR A 190 -11.72 -11.70 -3.61
N ILE A 191 -11.14 -10.66 -4.24
CA ILE A 191 -10.27 -9.69 -3.58
C ILE A 191 -11.00 -8.36 -3.34
N PHE A 192 -11.95 -8.02 -4.22
CA PHE A 192 -12.61 -6.72 -4.24
C PHE A 192 -14.14 -6.86 -4.17
N ASP A 193 -14.81 -5.78 -3.79
CA ASP A 193 -16.26 -5.66 -3.82
C ASP A 193 -16.73 -5.33 -5.25
N GLU A 194 -16.98 -6.39 -6.02
CA GLU A 194 -17.44 -6.29 -7.42
C GLU A 194 -18.81 -5.61 -7.54
N ASP A 195 -19.70 -5.84 -6.59
CA ASP A 195 -21.06 -5.30 -6.61
C ASP A 195 -21.05 -3.80 -6.34
N ARG A 196 -20.27 -3.36 -5.36
CA ARG A 196 -20.07 -1.94 -5.09
C ARG A 196 -19.36 -1.23 -6.23
N PHE A 197 -18.36 -1.86 -6.85
CA PHE A 197 -17.70 -1.30 -8.04
C PHE A 197 -18.69 -1.02 -9.18
N ILE A 198 -19.55 -1.99 -9.51
CA ILE A 198 -20.59 -1.80 -10.55
C ILE A 198 -21.59 -0.73 -10.13
N THR A 199 -21.98 -0.71 -8.85
CA THR A 199 -22.93 0.28 -8.32
C THR A 199 -22.38 1.70 -8.44
N ASN A 200 -21.14 1.91 -7.98
CA ASN A 200 -20.45 3.20 -8.06
C ASN A 200 -20.29 3.67 -9.51
N ILE A 201 -19.92 2.77 -10.44
CA ILE A 201 -19.86 3.11 -11.86
C ILE A 201 -21.24 3.53 -12.40
N ARG A 202 -22.30 2.80 -12.07
CA ARG A 202 -23.65 3.12 -12.57
C ARG A 202 -24.19 4.43 -12.02
N GLU A 203 -23.80 4.80 -10.80
CA GLU A 203 -24.16 6.08 -10.22
C GLU A 203 -23.50 7.25 -10.97
N ILE A 204 -22.22 7.10 -11.32
CA ILE A 204 -21.46 8.12 -12.05
C ILE A 204 -21.82 8.13 -13.53
N CYS A 205 -21.98 6.95 -14.13
CA CYS A 205 -22.10 6.76 -15.56
C CYS A 205 -23.13 5.68 -15.91
N PRO A 206 -24.44 5.98 -15.81
CA PRO A 206 -25.51 5.00 -16.01
C PRO A 206 -25.52 4.35 -17.40
N GLU A 207 -25.05 5.06 -18.42
CA GLU A 207 -25.02 4.59 -19.81
C GLU A 207 -23.79 3.72 -20.13
N PHE A 208 -22.77 3.69 -19.27
CA PHE A 208 -21.56 2.90 -19.49
C PHE A 208 -21.85 1.41 -19.28
N PRO A 209 -21.78 0.57 -20.33
CA PRO A 209 -22.15 -0.84 -20.21
C PRO A 209 -21.08 -1.62 -19.46
N VAL A 210 -21.34 -2.00 -18.20
CA VAL A 210 -20.47 -2.90 -17.44
C VAL A 210 -21.08 -4.30 -17.37
N ILE A 211 -20.32 -5.29 -17.85
CA ILE A 211 -20.71 -6.68 -17.94
C ILE A 211 -19.81 -7.54 -17.06
N ARG A 212 -20.39 -8.45 -16.28
CA ARG A 212 -19.61 -9.33 -15.38
C ARG A 212 -18.89 -10.42 -16.15
N ASN A 213 -19.59 -11.12 -17.05
CA ASN A 213 -19.00 -12.18 -17.83
C ASN A 213 -19.22 -11.99 -19.32
N ILE A 214 -18.23 -12.40 -20.11
CA ILE A 214 -18.31 -12.42 -21.57
C ILE A 214 -19.56 -13.19 -22.06
N SER A 215 -19.98 -14.23 -21.34
CA SER A 215 -21.18 -15.01 -21.64
C SER A 215 -22.49 -14.23 -21.57
N ASP A 216 -22.51 -13.11 -20.84
CA ASP A 216 -23.70 -12.30 -20.62
C ASP A 216 -23.97 -11.36 -21.82
N ILE A 217 -23.02 -11.27 -22.75
CA ILE A 217 -23.15 -10.51 -23.99
C ILE A 217 -23.99 -11.32 -24.99
N LYS A 218 -25.15 -10.77 -25.38
CA LYS A 218 -26.04 -11.39 -26.37
C LYS A 218 -25.30 -11.57 -27.71
N ASN A 219 -25.54 -12.69 -28.40
CA ASN A 219 -24.95 -13.00 -29.70
C ASN A 219 -23.41 -13.05 -29.75
N ILE A 220 -22.71 -13.09 -28.61
CA ILE A 220 -21.24 -13.08 -28.59
C ILE A 220 -20.59 -14.27 -29.33
N SER A 221 -21.30 -15.39 -29.46
CA SER A 221 -20.85 -16.56 -30.23
C SER A 221 -20.68 -16.29 -31.73
N LYS A 222 -21.39 -15.28 -32.27
CA LYS A 222 -21.26 -14.81 -33.65
C LYS A 222 -20.19 -13.70 -33.79
N GLY A 223 -19.74 -13.19 -32.66
CA GLY A 223 -18.77 -12.12 -32.52
C GLY A 223 -17.32 -12.53 -32.75
N LYS A 224 -16.42 -11.54 -32.71
CA LYS A 224 -14.97 -11.76 -32.75
C LYS A 224 -14.32 -11.33 -31.44
N THR A 225 -13.42 -12.16 -30.93
CA THR A 225 -12.48 -11.76 -29.88
C THR A 225 -11.15 -11.42 -30.55
N ILE A 226 -10.69 -10.19 -30.36
CA ILE A 226 -9.45 -9.66 -30.94
C ILE A 226 -8.49 -9.43 -29.79
N SER A 227 -7.28 -9.97 -29.89
CA SER A 227 -6.20 -9.58 -28.97
C SER A 227 -5.52 -8.34 -29.53
N ALA A 228 -5.44 -7.26 -28.75
CA ALA A 228 -4.77 -6.04 -29.19
C ALA A 228 -3.26 -6.29 -29.39
N PRO A 229 -2.68 -6.04 -30.57
CA PRO A 229 -1.23 -6.09 -30.77
C PRO A 229 -0.56 -4.96 -29.98
N GLY A 230 0.59 -5.23 -29.37
CA GLY A 230 1.28 -4.28 -28.47
C GLY A 230 0.94 -4.43 -26.99
N SER A 231 0.11 -5.41 -26.64
CA SER A 231 -0.25 -5.73 -25.26
C SER A 231 1.01 -5.97 -24.39
N GLY A 232 1.22 -5.12 -23.39
CA GLY A 232 2.43 -5.10 -22.55
C GLY A 232 3.35 -3.89 -22.76
N LYS A 233 3.03 -2.99 -23.71
CA LYS A 233 3.67 -1.67 -23.86
C LYS A 233 2.68 -0.56 -23.48
N ASP A 234 3.20 0.56 -22.98
CA ASP A 234 2.44 1.79 -22.72
C ASP A 234 1.74 2.26 -24.01
N ILE A 235 0.40 2.20 -24.04
CA ILE A 235 -0.39 2.82 -25.12
C ILE A 235 -0.99 4.10 -24.55
N GLN A 236 -0.57 5.25 -25.08
CA GLN A 236 -1.21 6.52 -24.72
C GLN A 236 -2.70 6.48 -25.07
N LEU A 237 -3.56 7.03 -24.22
CA LEU A 237 -5.02 6.94 -24.35
C LEU A 237 -5.57 7.49 -25.67
N ASP A 238 -5.03 8.60 -26.15
CA ASP A 238 -5.46 9.20 -27.42
C ASP A 238 -5.06 8.35 -28.63
N THR A 239 -3.88 7.71 -28.54
CA THR A 239 -3.42 6.73 -29.54
C THR A 239 -4.31 5.49 -29.48
N PHE A 240 -4.63 5.02 -28.27
CA PHE A 240 -5.49 3.87 -28.07
C PHE A 240 -6.88 4.08 -28.67
N LYS A 241 -7.51 5.23 -28.47
CA LYS A 241 -8.84 5.51 -29.06
C LYS A 241 -8.82 5.36 -30.59
N LYS A 242 -7.83 5.95 -31.26
CA LYS A 242 -7.66 5.85 -32.72
C LYS A 242 -7.42 4.41 -33.19
N GLU A 243 -6.63 3.65 -32.45
CA GLU A 243 -6.39 2.23 -32.74
C GLU A 243 -7.64 1.38 -32.52
N ALA A 244 -8.33 1.60 -31.42
CA ALA A 244 -9.59 0.93 -31.09
C ALA A 244 -10.63 1.18 -32.18
N ASP A 245 -10.78 2.42 -32.66
CA ASP A 245 -11.69 2.77 -33.76
C ASP A 245 -11.40 1.98 -35.04
N ARG A 246 -10.12 1.76 -35.34
CA ARG A 246 -9.71 0.93 -36.48
C ARG A 246 -10.20 -0.52 -36.32
N TYR A 247 -10.07 -1.11 -35.12
CA TYR A 247 -10.57 -2.47 -34.86
C TYR A 247 -12.09 -2.55 -34.90
N MET A 248 -12.77 -1.53 -34.38
CA MET A 248 -14.22 -1.45 -34.29
C MET A 248 -14.88 -1.40 -35.67
N ASN A 249 -14.38 -0.56 -36.57
CA ASN A 249 -14.94 -0.40 -37.92
C ASN A 249 -14.83 -1.66 -38.80
N MET A 250 -14.05 -2.65 -38.39
CA MET A 250 -13.82 -3.87 -39.16
C MET A 250 -14.64 -5.08 -38.69
N THR A 251 -15.26 -5.04 -37.51
CA THR A 251 -15.66 -6.30 -36.84
C THR A 251 -16.99 -6.35 -36.11
N ALA A 252 -17.50 -5.25 -35.55
CA ALA A 252 -18.66 -5.30 -34.65
C ALA A 252 -19.98 -4.89 -35.31
N THR A 253 -21.03 -5.68 -35.07
CA THR A 253 -22.42 -5.34 -35.38
C THR A 253 -23.33 -5.77 -34.24
N ALA A 254 -24.59 -5.32 -34.23
CA ALA A 254 -25.57 -5.72 -33.21
C ALA A 254 -25.80 -7.24 -33.15
N ASP A 255 -25.67 -7.93 -34.30
CA ASP A 255 -25.83 -9.39 -34.40
C ASP A 255 -24.52 -10.16 -34.17
N ALA A 256 -23.39 -9.46 -34.11
CA ALA A 256 -22.05 -10.01 -33.92
C ALA A 256 -21.16 -9.04 -33.12
N PRO A 257 -21.41 -8.87 -31.80
CA PRO A 257 -20.63 -7.96 -30.98
C PRO A 257 -19.19 -8.46 -30.84
N SER A 258 -18.23 -7.53 -30.75
CA SER A 258 -16.81 -7.89 -30.67
C SER A 258 -16.17 -7.49 -29.34
N ILE A 259 -15.15 -8.26 -28.94
CA ILE A 259 -14.38 -8.01 -27.72
C ILE A 259 -12.93 -7.73 -28.10
N LEU A 260 -12.42 -6.60 -27.66
CA LEU A 260 -10.99 -6.31 -27.65
C LEU A 260 -10.39 -6.74 -26.32
N ARG A 261 -9.52 -7.75 -26.36
CA ARG A 261 -8.76 -8.22 -25.20
C ARG A 261 -7.44 -7.48 -25.11
N LEU A 262 -7.25 -6.75 -24.01
CA LEU A 262 -5.99 -6.08 -23.67
C LEU A 262 -5.20 -6.96 -22.71
N ASN A 263 -3.89 -7.08 -22.90
CA ASN A 263 -3.00 -7.57 -21.85
C ASN A 263 -2.30 -6.36 -21.24
N LEU A 264 -2.71 -5.98 -20.03
CA LEU A 264 -2.14 -4.85 -19.31
C LEU A 264 -0.95 -5.33 -18.47
N ALA A 265 0.15 -4.60 -18.57
CA ALA A 265 1.23 -4.70 -17.61
C ALA A 265 0.88 -3.79 -16.41
N PRO A 266 1.08 -4.25 -15.16
CA PRO A 266 0.80 -3.42 -14.00
C PRO A 266 1.72 -2.18 -13.98
N TYR A 267 1.16 -1.05 -13.56
CA TYR A 267 1.86 0.23 -13.32
C TYR A 267 2.62 0.86 -14.51
N LYS A 268 2.36 0.40 -15.74
CA LYS A 268 2.88 1.04 -16.95
C LYS A 268 1.75 1.76 -17.65
N SER A 269 1.57 3.03 -17.28
CA SER A 269 0.72 3.93 -18.04
C SER A 269 1.18 5.38 -17.91
N ASN A 270 1.95 5.85 -18.90
CA ASN A 270 2.27 7.28 -19.04
C ASN A 270 1.02 8.06 -19.50
N HIS A 271 0.37 8.77 -18.59
CA HIS A 271 -0.81 9.58 -18.87
C HIS A 271 -0.49 11.07 -18.79
N SER A 272 -0.08 11.66 -19.91
CA SER A 272 0.10 13.12 -20.03
C SER A 272 -1.13 13.86 -20.58
N SER A 273 -2.21 13.15 -20.95
CA SER A 273 -3.43 13.75 -21.53
C SER A 273 -4.71 13.29 -20.86
N ASP A 274 -4.67 13.11 -19.54
CA ASP A 274 -5.85 12.70 -18.80
C ASP A 274 -7.00 13.70 -18.97
N ILE A 275 -8.21 13.20 -19.19
CA ILE A 275 -9.43 13.94 -18.88
C ILE A 275 -9.45 14.02 -17.36
N GLY A 276 -8.67 14.96 -16.82
CA GLY A 276 -8.08 14.93 -15.47
C GLY A 276 -9.05 14.91 -14.30
N VAL A 277 -10.34 14.81 -14.56
CA VAL A 277 -11.37 14.71 -13.52
C VAL A 277 -12.02 13.33 -13.45
N PHE A 278 -11.90 12.52 -14.51
CA PHE A 278 -12.38 11.14 -14.49
C PHE A 278 -11.40 10.23 -13.71
N SER A 279 -10.08 10.42 -13.86
CA SER A 279 -9.06 9.65 -13.12
C SER A 279 -9.04 9.92 -11.62
N ALA A 280 -9.41 11.12 -11.19
CA ALA A 280 -9.55 11.45 -9.77
C ALA A 280 -10.61 10.59 -9.08
N ALA A 281 -11.68 10.21 -9.79
CA ALA A 281 -12.76 9.39 -9.25
C ALA A 281 -12.53 7.88 -9.36
N PHE A 282 -11.70 7.42 -10.31
CA PHE A 282 -11.54 5.99 -10.56
C PHE A 282 -10.85 5.27 -9.42
N GLY A 283 -9.94 5.94 -8.72
CA GLY A 283 -9.29 5.40 -7.53
C GLY A 283 -10.31 4.85 -6.52
N SER A 284 -11.38 5.58 -6.21
CA SER A 284 -12.34 5.16 -5.17
C SER A 284 -13.37 4.12 -5.63
N LEU A 285 -13.41 3.72 -6.91
CA LEU A 285 -14.46 2.83 -7.41
C LEU A 285 -14.29 1.39 -6.93
N LEU A 286 -13.05 0.90 -6.88
CA LEU A 286 -12.77 -0.51 -6.60
C LEU A 286 -12.29 -0.68 -5.15
N ASN A 287 -13.23 -1.03 -4.29
CA ASN A 287 -13.01 -1.24 -2.86
C ASN A 287 -12.56 -2.67 -2.56
N PRO A 288 -11.70 -2.89 -1.55
CA PRO A 288 -11.41 -4.23 -1.02
C PRO A 288 -12.70 -4.98 -0.63
N HIS A 289 -12.66 -6.30 -0.64
CA HIS A 289 -13.79 -7.13 -0.20
C HIS A 289 -14.28 -6.74 1.22
N GLU A 290 -15.58 -6.88 1.48
CA GLU A 290 -16.24 -6.41 2.72
C GLU A 290 -15.54 -6.91 4.00
N ASP A 291 -15.22 -8.20 4.08
CA ASP A 291 -14.52 -8.78 5.23
C ASP A 291 -13.18 -8.05 5.55
N VAL A 292 -12.45 -7.60 4.53
CA VAL A 292 -11.20 -6.82 4.69
C VAL A 292 -11.52 -5.44 5.27
N GLN A 293 -12.58 -4.79 4.78
CA GLN A 293 -13.05 -3.51 5.29
C GLN A 293 -13.51 -3.62 6.75
N ILE A 294 -14.22 -4.69 7.12
CA ILE A 294 -14.67 -4.97 8.49
C ILE A 294 -13.45 -5.14 9.42
N LEU A 295 -12.47 -5.97 9.04
CA LEU A 295 -11.27 -6.19 9.84
C LEU A 295 -10.44 -4.91 10.02
N ALA A 296 -10.28 -4.12 8.97
CA ALA A 296 -9.61 -2.82 9.05
C ALA A 296 -10.39 -1.85 9.97
N SER A 297 -11.73 -1.83 9.86
CA SER A 297 -12.60 -1.02 10.72
C SER A 297 -12.44 -1.40 12.19
N LYS A 298 -12.40 -2.70 12.51
CA LYS A 298 -12.14 -3.18 13.87
C LYS A 298 -10.80 -2.69 14.41
N ILE A 299 -9.74 -2.73 13.60
CA ILE A 299 -8.41 -2.23 13.98
C ILE A 299 -8.46 -0.72 14.27
N LEU A 300 -9.15 0.05 13.44
CA LEU A 300 -9.29 1.50 13.63
C LEU A 300 -10.14 1.86 14.85
N TYR A 301 -11.24 1.15 15.12
CA TYR A 301 -11.99 1.32 16.36
C TYR A 301 -11.15 0.99 17.59
N GLN A 302 -10.21 0.04 17.49
CA GLN A 302 -9.30 -0.27 18.59
C GLN A 302 -8.27 0.84 18.79
N LEU A 303 -7.75 1.44 17.72
CA LEU A 303 -6.89 2.62 17.79
C LEU A 303 -7.64 3.82 18.43
N GLU A 304 -8.85 4.11 17.99
CA GLU A 304 -9.70 5.20 18.54
C GLU A 304 -10.04 4.95 20.02
N SER A 305 -10.71 3.84 20.33
CA SER A 305 -11.33 3.64 21.65
C SER A 305 -10.36 3.22 22.74
N LYS A 306 -9.33 2.42 22.42
CA LYS A 306 -8.41 1.87 23.44
C LYS A 306 -7.18 2.74 23.66
N LEU A 307 -6.70 3.38 22.60
CA LEU A 307 -5.55 4.28 22.69
C LEU A 307 -5.97 5.75 22.85
N LEU A 308 -7.28 6.00 22.93
CA LEU A 308 -7.87 7.33 23.14
C LEU A 308 -7.40 8.35 22.09
N LEU A 309 -7.22 7.88 20.84
CA LEU A 309 -6.86 8.75 19.74
C LEU A 309 -8.09 9.52 19.29
N ASP A 310 -7.95 10.84 19.18
CA ASP A 310 -8.99 11.73 18.65
C ASP A 310 -9.12 11.54 17.13
N MET A 311 -9.82 10.46 16.76
CA MET A 311 -10.02 10.04 15.38
C MET A 311 -11.50 10.17 15.02
N ASN A 312 -11.82 11.02 14.06
CA ASN A 312 -13.11 10.99 13.39
C ASN A 312 -13.11 9.90 12.32
N LEU A 313 -13.52 8.68 12.68
CA LEU A 313 -13.60 7.55 11.76
C LEU A 313 -14.65 7.71 10.64
N SER A 314 -15.57 8.67 10.78
CA SER A 314 -16.53 9.00 9.71
C SER A 314 -15.93 9.92 8.65
N SER A 315 -14.91 10.70 9.02
CA SER A 315 -14.24 11.64 8.11
C SER A 315 -13.40 10.89 7.07
N SER A 316 -13.47 11.33 5.81
CA SER A 316 -12.54 10.89 4.77
C SER A 316 -11.18 11.62 4.81
N LEU A 317 -11.11 12.75 5.51
CA LEU A 317 -9.92 13.58 5.57
C LEU A 317 -8.84 12.97 6.48
N LEU A 318 -7.59 13.26 6.14
CA LEU A 318 -6.44 12.90 6.96
C LEU A 318 -6.44 13.74 8.24
N GLN A 319 -6.12 13.09 9.36
CA GLN A 319 -6.20 13.69 10.69
C GLN A 319 -4.82 13.68 11.35
N ASN A 320 -4.19 14.86 11.38
CA ASN A 320 -2.88 15.05 11.97
C ASN A 320 -2.92 14.74 13.48
N GLY A 321 -1.79 14.28 14.04
CA GLY A 321 -1.66 14.02 15.47
C GLY A 321 -2.36 12.76 16.00
N THR A 322 -2.84 11.88 15.11
CA THR A 322 -3.42 10.58 15.48
C THR A 322 -2.31 9.53 15.69
N PHE A 323 -2.03 8.70 14.68
CA PHE A 323 -0.92 7.75 14.67
C PHE A 323 -0.11 7.90 13.39
N ALA A 324 1.19 7.62 13.49
CA ALA A 324 2.06 7.51 12.33
C ALA A 324 2.01 6.08 11.79
N ALA A 325 2.29 5.92 10.50
CA ALA A 325 2.36 4.60 9.87
C ALA A 325 3.63 4.44 9.02
N VAL A 326 4.19 3.23 9.01
CA VAL A 326 5.29 2.86 8.12
C VAL A 326 5.06 1.54 7.41
N HIS A 327 5.51 1.45 6.15
CA HIS A 327 5.57 0.19 5.41
C HIS A 327 7.02 -0.26 5.24
N LEU A 328 7.35 -1.42 5.82
CA LEU A 328 8.68 -2.02 5.75
C LEU A 328 8.71 -3.07 4.64
N ASP A 329 9.20 -2.67 3.47
CA ASP A 329 9.42 -3.56 2.33
C ASP A 329 10.80 -4.23 2.42
N GLU A 330 10.82 -5.56 2.51
CA GLU A 330 12.04 -6.35 2.68
C GLU A 330 12.81 -6.61 1.39
N LEU A 331 12.16 -6.42 0.23
CA LEU A 331 12.83 -6.62 -1.07
C LEU A 331 13.92 -5.56 -1.32
N LEU A 332 13.99 -4.56 -0.45
CA LEU A 332 14.93 -3.47 -0.52
C LEU A 332 16.04 -3.69 0.52
N LYS A 333 17.28 -3.79 0.02
CA LYS A 333 18.46 -3.75 0.88
C LYS A 333 18.43 -2.44 1.70
N GLY A 334 18.76 -2.51 2.99
CA GLY A 334 18.89 -1.33 3.85
C GLY A 334 17.87 -1.21 4.99
N TYR A 335 17.36 -2.31 5.55
CA TYR A 335 16.46 -2.27 6.72
C TYR A 335 16.96 -1.35 7.84
N GLU A 336 18.24 -1.43 8.21
CA GLU A 336 18.82 -0.59 9.28
C GLU A 336 18.85 0.89 8.89
N GLU A 337 19.20 1.18 7.64
CA GLU A 337 19.23 2.54 7.10
C GLU A 337 17.81 3.14 7.06
N ASN A 338 16.84 2.39 6.55
CA ASN A 338 15.44 2.80 6.48
C ASN A 338 14.82 2.98 7.88
N THR A 339 15.11 2.09 8.83
CA THR A 339 14.57 2.15 10.20
C THR A 339 15.04 3.38 10.95
N LYS A 340 16.33 3.68 10.83
CA LYS A 340 16.90 4.91 11.39
C LYS A 340 16.25 6.15 10.77
N ILE A 341 16.06 6.16 9.45
CA ILE A 341 15.39 7.26 8.75
C ILE A 341 13.94 7.42 9.23
N TYR A 342 13.18 6.32 9.45
CA TYR A 342 11.83 6.38 10.03
C TYR A 342 11.81 7.11 11.37
N LEU A 343 12.66 6.68 12.30
CA LEU A 343 12.70 7.24 13.64
C LEU A 343 13.24 8.67 13.66
N ASP A 344 14.29 8.97 12.89
CA ASP A 344 14.82 10.33 12.81
C ASP A 344 13.80 11.30 12.19
N THR A 345 13.02 10.87 11.21
CA THR A 345 11.93 11.68 10.64
C THR A 345 10.84 11.98 11.66
N LEU A 346 10.45 10.99 12.48
CA LEU A 346 9.48 11.22 13.56
C LEU A 346 10.02 12.21 14.59
N LYS A 347 11.32 12.19 14.93
CA LYS A 347 11.93 13.21 15.81
C LYS A 347 11.82 14.61 15.21
N GLU A 348 12.08 14.75 13.92
CA GLU A 348 11.96 16.05 13.24
C GLU A 348 10.53 16.57 13.25
N LEU A 349 9.54 15.69 13.03
CA LEU A 349 8.11 16.06 13.17
C LEU A 349 7.77 16.50 14.59
N THR A 350 8.29 15.81 15.62
CA THR A 350 8.12 16.21 17.02
C THR A 350 8.70 17.60 17.27
N LYS A 351 9.88 17.93 16.72
CA LYS A 351 10.48 19.27 16.81
C LYS A 351 9.63 20.33 16.11
N GLN A 352 8.89 19.97 15.06
CA GLN A 352 7.98 20.84 14.33
C GLN A 352 6.60 20.97 15.00
N GLY A 353 6.40 20.35 16.17
CA GLY A 353 5.17 20.45 16.95
C GLY A 353 4.16 19.33 16.71
N THR A 354 4.50 18.31 15.92
CA THR A 354 3.65 17.13 15.69
C THR A 354 4.26 15.91 16.36
N ASN A 355 3.66 15.43 17.46
CA ASN A 355 4.16 14.27 18.19
C ASN A 355 3.33 13.02 17.91
N TYR A 356 4.00 11.90 17.63
CA TYR A 356 3.36 10.60 17.40
C TYR A 356 3.76 9.60 18.48
N GLU A 357 2.80 9.24 19.34
CA GLU A 357 3.02 8.23 20.39
C GLU A 357 2.89 6.79 19.87
N TYR A 358 2.16 6.61 18.77
CA TYR A 358 1.87 5.31 18.19
C TYR A 358 2.33 5.23 16.74
N LEU A 359 3.04 4.15 16.43
CA LEU A 359 3.52 3.83 15.09
C LEU A 359 2.92 2.51 14.62
N TYR A 360 2.02 2.56 13.63
CA TYR A 360 1.50 1.38 12.95
C TYR A 360 2.48 0.88 11.90
N VAL A 361 2.80 -0.41 11.92
CA VAL A 361 3.77 -1.01 11.00
C VAL A 361 3.12 -2.10 10.15
N SER A 362 3.26 -1.97 8.84
CA SER A 362 2.99 -3.04 7.88
C SER A 362 4.29 -3.67 7.42
N SER A 363 4.46 -4.97 7.66
CA SER A 363 5.58 -5.78 7.16
C SER A 363 5.23 -7.26 7.18
N THR A 364 5.92 -8.04 6.35
CA THR A 364 5.90 -9.51 6.39
C THR A 364 6.91 -10.11 7.37
N ASN A 365 7.86 -9.32 7.89
CA ASN A 365 8.94 -9.82 8.75
C ASN A 365 8.82 -9.36 10.20
N SER A 366 8.55 -10.34 11.06
CA SER A 366 8.43 -10.13 12.50
C SER A 366 9.74 -9.68 13.15
N SER A 367 10.90 -10.15 12.69
CA SER A 367 12.22 -9.76 13.23
C SER A 367 12.51 -8.28 12.98
N SER A 368 12.18 -7.78 11.79
CA SER A 368 12.24 -6.35 11.48
C SER A 368 11.29 -5.54 12.37
N ILE A 369 10.05 -6.00 12.54
CA ILE A 369 9.12 -5.33 13.46
C ILE A 369 9.69 -5.28 14.89
N ASP A 370 10.20 -6.40 15.40
CA ASP A 370 10.73 -6.49 16.77
C ASP A 370 11.95 -5.58 17.01
N LYS A 371 12.85 -5.46 16.02
CA LYS A 371 13.95 -4.50 16.07
C LYS A 371 13.44 -3.07 16.13
N LEU A 372 12.50 -2.70 15.25
CA LEU A 372 11.89 -1.38 15.25
C LEU A 372 11.17 -1.09 16.59
N ARG A 373 10.52 -2.09 17.22
CA ARG A 373 9.93 -1.91 18.56
C ARG A 373 10.96 -1.51 19.60
N VAL A 374 12.11 -2.17 19.62
CA VAL A 374 13.20 -1.87 20.57
C VAL A 374 13.71 -0.46 20.35
N GLU A 375 14.01 -0.08 19.11
CA GLU A 375 14.56 1.24 18.79
C GLU A 375 13.54 2.36 19.07
N ALA A 376 12.29 2.19 18.63
CA ALA A 376 11.20 3.15 18.85
C ALA A 376 10.89 3.39 20.35
N SER A 377 11.05 2.35 21.18
CA SER A 377 10.83 2.48 22.63
C SER A 377 11.76 3.48 23.31
N THR A 378 12.96 3.70 22.75
CA THR A 378 13.91 4.71 23.25
C THR A 378 13.40 6.15 23.08
N MET A 379 12.36 6.32 22.27
CA MET A 379 11.71 7.59 21.96
C MET A 379 10.28 7.67 22.51
N ASN A 380 9.89 6.75 23.40
CA ASN A 380 8.52 6.61 23.91
C ASN A 380 7.47 6.38 22.80
N ILE A 381 7.86 5.77 21.68
CA ILE A 381 6.95 5.40 20.60
C ILE A 381 6.54 3.94 20.75
N THR A 382 5.23 3.68 20.78
CA THR A 382 4.66 2.33 20.82
C THR A 382 4.41 1.83 19.41
N VAL A 383 5.09 0.75 19.04
CA VAL A 383 4.98 0.12 17.72
C VAL A 383 3.89 -0.95 17.71
N LEU A 384 2.91 -0.77 16.83
CA LEU A 384 1.70 -1.59 16.72
C LEU A 384 1.60 -2.23 15.34
N THR A 385 0.97 -3.39 15.28
CA THR A 385 0.60 -4.10 14.06
C THR A 385 -0.87 -4.46 14.11
N LYS A 386 -1.45 -4.87 12.98
CA LYS A 386 -2.81 -5.46 12.95
C LYS A 386 -3.01 -6.56 14.00
N TRP A 387 -1.99 -7.37 14.28
CA TRP A 387 -2.07 -8.48 15.22
C TRP A 387 -2.11 -8.04 16.68
N ASP A 388 -1.57 -6.86 17.00
CA ASP A 388 -1.63 -6.29 18.35
C ASP A 388 -3.00 -5.64 18.62
N LEU A 389 -3.69 -5.23 17.56
CA LEU A 389 -4.92 -4.45 17.60
C LEU A 389 -6.18 -5.31 17.45
N LEU A 390 -6.11 -6.45 16.76
CA LEU A 390 -7.21 -7.41 16.72
C LEU A 390 -7.31 -8.14 18.05
N GLN A 391 -8.47 -8.02 18.71
CA GLN A 391 -8.68 -8.62 20.03
C GLN A 391 -9.45 -9.95 19.99
N ASP A 392 -10.32 -10.13 19.00
CA ASP A 392 -11.11 -11.33 18.86
C ASP A 392 -10.25 -12.45 18.26
N VAL A 393 -10.15 -13.57 18.99
CA VAL A 393 -9.43 -14.76 18.55
C VAL A 393 -10.03 -15.32 17.26
N ALA A 394 -11.35 -15.21 17.08
CA ALA A 394 -12.02 -15.69 15.88
C ALA A 394 -11.69 -14.82 14.65
N ASP A 395 -11.52 -13.49 14.80
CA ASP A 395 -11.05 -12.61 13.72
C ASP A 395 -9.61 -12.96 13.32
N ILE A 396 -8.74 -13.20 14.30
CA ILE A 396 -7.35 -13.60 14.06
C ILE A 396 -7.31 -14.94 13.32
N GLU A 397 -8.08 -15.93 13.79
CA GLU A 397 -8.17 -17.24 13.16
C GLU A 397 -8.73 -17.14 11.73
N TYR A 398 -9.74 -16.32 11.51
CA TYR A 398 -10.28 -16.03 10.18
C TYR A 398 -9.22 -15.41 9.26
N MET A 399 -8.48 -14.40 9.75
CA MET A 399 -7.39 -13.81 8.99
C MET A 399 -6.28 -14.80 8.63
N GLU A 400 -5.97 -15.74 9.51
CA GLU A 400 -4.93 -16.74 9.28
C GLU A 400 -5.37 -17.87 8.35
N LYS A 401 -6.62 -18.32 8.46
CA LYS A 401 -7.12 -19.51 7.75
C LYS A 401 -7.85 -19.21 6.45
N ASN A 402 -8.55 -18.08 6.38
CA ASN A 402 -9.45 -17.77 5.27
C ASN A 402 -8.90 -16.68 4.34
N LEU A 403 -8.04 -15.80 4.84
CA LEU A 403 -7.49 -14.69 4.06
C LEU A 403 -6.08 -14.98 3.54
N THR A 404 -5.85 -14.69 2.26
CA THR A 404 -4.50 -14.77 1.66
C THR A 404 -3.58 -13.66 2.16
N GLY A 405 -2.28 -13.73 1.85
CA GLY A 405 -1.35 -12.64 2.11
C GLY A 405 -1.81 -11.30 1.52
N GLU A 406 -2.39 -11.32 0.33
CA GLU A 406 -2.89 -10.12 -0.35
C GLU A 406 -4.09 -9.47 0.35
N HIS A 407 -5.04 -10.26 0.84
CA HIS A 407 -6.14 -9.74 1.67
C HIS A 407 -5.61 -9.08 2.94
N ARG A 408 -4.66 -9.74 3.63
CA ARG A 408 -4.04 -9.21 4.85
C ARG A 408 -3.23 -7.94 4.59
N LYS A 409 -2.68 -7.77 3.38
CA LYS A 409 -2.01 -6.55 2.93
C LYS A 409 -3.03 -5.42 2.67
N LEU A 410 -4.21 -5.74 2.12
CA LEU A 410 -5.29 -4.77 1.98
C LEU A 410 -5.86 -4.30 3.33
N VAL A 411 -5.85 -5.15 4.37
CA VAL A 411 -6.17 -4.69 5.73
C VAL A 411 -5.19 -3.60 6.18
N ASP A 412 -3.88 -3.81 6.01
CA ASP A 412 -2.88 -2.77 6.33
C ASP A 412 -3.09 -1.51 5.50
N TYR A 413 -3.36 -1.67 4.20
CA TYR A 413 -3.62 -0.55 3.29
C TYR A 413 -4.73 0.35 3.83
N LEU A 414 -5.88 -0.22 4.20
CA LEU A 414 -7.02 0.53 4.72
C LEU A 414 -6.73 1.22 6.06
N VAL A 415 -5.98 0.56 6.96
CA VAL A 415 -5.58 1.16 8.24
C VAL A 415 -4.62 2.33 8.02
N ILE A 416 -3.59 2.16 7.18
CA ILE A 416 -2.58 3.18 6.89
C ILE A 416 -3.19 4.39 6.18
N LEU A 417 -4.21 4.21 5.34
CA LEU A 417 -4.92 5.35 4.74
C LEU A 417 -5.50 6.32 5.77
N LYS A 418 -5.80 5.84 6.99
CA LYS A 418 -6.33 6.66 8.09
C LYS A 418 -5.26 7.20 9.05
N SER A 419 -3.97 6.95 8.79
CA SER A 419 -2.90 7.48 9.64
C SER A 419 -2.74 8.99 9.46
N GLY A 420 -2.36 9.69 10.53
CA GLY A 420 -2.04 11.11 10.50
C GLY A 420 -0.78 11.42 9.69
N TRP A 421 0.15 10.47 9.64
CA TRP A 421 1.34 10.55 8.78
C TRP A 421 1.76 9.17 8.30
N PHE A 422 2.40 9.10 7.13
CA PHE A 422 2.86 7.86 6.52
C PHE A 422 4.29 7.97 5.99
N MET A 423 5.08 6.89 6.12
CA MET A 423 6.31 6.75 5.35
C MET A 423 6.53 5.34 4.80
N GLY A 424 7.09 5.28 3.59
CA GLY A 424 7.42 4.04 2.91
C GLY A 424 8.54 4.24 1.90
N SER A 425 8.74 3.26 1.00
CA SER A 425 9.84 3.29 0.04
C SER A 425 9.38 3.54 -1.40
N GLY A 426 10.14 4.35 -2.15
CA GLY A 426 9.93 4.68 -3.56
C GLY A 426 10.12 3.51 -4.52
N LYS A 427 10.67 2.40 -4.03
CA LYS A 427 10.78 1.14 -4.79
C LYS A 427 9.63 0.16 -4.48
N SER A 428 8.72 0.53 -3.59
CA SER A 428 7.58 -0.30 -3.18
C SER A 428 6.29 0.24 -3.78
N ASN A 429 5.67 -0.54 -4.68
CA ASN A 429 4.40 -0.16 -5.31
C ASN A 429 3.32 0.13 -4.27
N PHE A 430 3.31 -0.61 -3.15
CA PHE A 430 2.40 -0.37 -2.03
C PHE A 430 2.60 1.02 -1.43
N SER A 431 3.86 1.41 -1.20
CA SER A 431 4.17 2.70 -0.59
C SER A 431 3.89 3.87 -1.53
N ILE A 432 4.21 3.71 -2.82
CA ILE A 432 3.88 4.72 -3.83
C ILE A 432 2.36 4.86 -3.95
N GLU A 433 1.62 3.75 -4.05
CA GLU A 433 0.17 3.81 -4.14
C GLU A 433 -0.47 4.43 -2.89
N MET A 434 0.05 4.10 -1.71
CA MET A 434 -0.38 4.73 -0.47
C MET A 434 -0.16 6.24 -0.49
N ALA A 435 1.06 6.68 -0.82
CA ALA A 435 1.40 8.10 -0.85
C ALA A 435 0.59 8.86 -1.90
N VAL A 436 0.37 8.31 -3.10
CA VAL A 436 -0.48 8.96 -4.12
C VAL A 436 -1.92 9.11 -3.64
N ASN A 437 -2.51 8.06 -3.04
CA ASN A 437 -3.89 8.16 -2.55
C ASN A 437 -4.01 9.14 -1.39
N ARG A 438 -3.04 9.17 -0.47
CA ARG A 438 -2.99 10.17 0.61
C ARG A 438 -2.80 11.59 0.07
N HIS A 439 -1.95 11.76 -0.94
CA HIS A 439 -1.77 13.02 -1.64
C HIS A 439 -3.05 13.48 -2.36
N LYS A 440 -3.83 12.56 -2.95
CA LYS A 440 -5.15 12.88 -3.51
C LYS A 440 -6.10 13.42 -2.43
N ILE A 441 -6.08 12.86 -1.22
CA ILE A 441 -6.87 13.35 -0.08
C ILE A 441 -6.39 14.76 0.34
N GLY A 442 -5.06 14.98 0.42
CA GLY A 442 -4.47 16.25 0.84
C GLY A 442 -4.45 17.36 -0.23
N ARG A 443 -4.70 17.07 -1.52
CA ARG A 443 -4.63 18.10 -2.59
C ARG A 443 -5.66 19.23 -2.49
N TYR A 444 -6.56 19.14 -1.50
CA TYR A 444 -7.50 20.19 -1.14
C TYR A 444 -6.94 21.15 -0.06
N THR A 445 -5.69 20.94 0.39
CA THR A 445 -5.02 21.70 1.46
C THR A 445 -3.69 22.34 1.01
N LYS A 446 -3.66 23.07 -0.13
CA LYS A 446 -2.52 23.87 -0.66
C LYS A 446 -1.21 23.11 -1.01
N ASP A 447 -0.48 23.65 -2.00
CA ASP A 447 0.91 23.37 -2.44
C ASP A 447 1.60 22.12 -1.86
N MET A 448 1.18 20.94 -2.32
CA MET A 448 1.83 19.69 -1.96
C MET A 448 2.90 19.30 -2.97
N THR A 449 4.14 19.10 -2.49
CA THR A 449 5.25 18.58 -3.29
C THR A 449 5.20 17.05 -3.37
N TRP A 450 5.30 16.47 -4.55
CA TRP A 450 5.49 15.02 -4.71
C TRP A 450 7.00 14.73 -4.79
N PRO A 451 7.54 13.65 -4.17
CA PRO A 451 6.90 12.56 -3.43
C PRO A 451 6.88 12.72 -1.90
N ARG A 452 6.98 13.97 -1.42
CA ARG A 452 7.04 14.30 0.02
C ARG A 452 6.14 15.49 0.33
N ASP A 453 5.10 15.25 1.11
CA ASP A 453 4.16 16.27 1.57
C ASP A 453 3.96 16.20 3.10
N GLU A 454 3.06 17.03 3.63
CA GLU A 454 2.75 17.09 5.06
C GLU A 454 2.18 15.77 5.62
N TRP A 455 1.65 14.90 4.75
CA TRP A 455 0.94 13.68 5.11
C TRP A 455 1.74 12.41 4.86
N SER A 456 2.70 12.44 3.93
CA SER A 456 3.42 11.28 3.45
C SER A 456 4.86 11.60 3.05
N TYR A 457 5.77 10.67 3.33
CA TYR A 457 7.12 10.70 2.81
C TYR A 457 7.48 9.36 2.17
N VAL A 458 7.92 9.38 0.92
CA VAL A 458 8.45 8.21 0.21
C VAL A 458 9.98 8.31 0.11
N LEU A 459 10.68 7.30 0.62
CA LEU A 459 12.15 7.25 0.66
C LEU A 459 12.76 6.77 -0.65
N GLY A 460 13.86 7.41 -1.07
CA GLY A 460 14.66 7.03 -2.22
C GLY A 460 14.01 7.35 -3.57
N ASP A 461 14.60 6.83 -4.64
CA ASP A 461 14.12 7.07 -6.00
C ASP A 461 12.70 6.54 -6.17
N VAL A 462 11.82 7.41 -6.67
CA VAL A 462 10.44 7.07 -6.98
C VAL A 462 10.36 6.72 -8.46
N ASP A 463 9.83 5.53 -8.75
CA ASP A 463 9.54 5.15 -10.12
C ASP A 463 8.34 5.95 -10.65
N GLU A 464 8.62 6.94 -11.49
CA GLU A 464 7.61 7.82 -12.08
C GLU A 464 6.55 7.07 -12.90
N SER A 465 6.87 5.88 -13.44
CA SER A 465 5.89 5.08 -14.17
C SER A 465 4.77 4.56 -13.25
N ILE A 466 5.14 4.19 -12.02
CA ILE A 466 4.18 3.77 -10.99
C ILE A 466 3.32 4.95 -10.55
N VAL A 467 3.95 6.10 -10.36
CA VAL A 467 3.24 7.34 -10.02
C VAL A 467 2.17 7.63 -11.07
N ALA A 468 2.54 7.68 -12.35
CA ALA A 468 1.62 7.90 -13.46
C ALA A 468 0.48 6.87 -13.50
N GLY A 469 0.76 5.60 -13.19
CA GLY A 469 -0.24 4.52 -13.14
C GLY A 469 -1.19 4.54 -11.92
N VAL A 470 -0.82 5.19 -10.82
CA VAL A 470 -1.70 5.37 -9.65
C VAL A 470 -2.47 6.69 -9.73
N TRP A 471 -1.88 7.72 -10.36
CA TRP A 471 -2.61 8.95 -10.71
C TRP A 471 -3.72 8.67 -11.72
N ALA A 472 -3.53 7.63 -12.54
CA ALA A 472 -4.45 7.17 -13.56
C ALA A 472 -5.83 6.74 -13.05
#